data_AF-A0A3M1HUM7-F1
#
_entry.id   AF-A0A3M1HUM7-F1
#
_cell.length_a   1.000
_cell.length_b   1.000
_cell.length_c   1.000
_cell.angle_alpha   90.00
_cell.angle_beta   90.00
_cell.angle_gamma   90.00
#
_symmetry.space_group_name_H-M   'P 1'
#
loop_
_entity.id
_entity.type
_entity.pdbx_description
1 polymer ?
#
loop_
_entity_poly.entity_id
_entity_poly.type
_entity_poly.pdbx_seq_one_letter_code
_entity_poly.pdbx_strand_id
1 'polypeptide(L)'
;MMAATESEIIYYWSEAAVPPPHHYEYEVRIQGDGRGEIRFWPDYPGGETPCWQISFSVAAEDVQGLFRLMRTRGLFTTPWRAAEEPPVGGSSEWITVRAEGRVVEVPACLPPEQQEAMSRIYQAVRGLVPVAIWTELEKRRRAYTRF
;
A
#
# COMPACT_ATOMS: atom_id res chain seq x y z
N MET A 1 -21.84 -6.76 -24.20
CA MET A 1 -20.37 -6.78 -23.96
C MET A 1 -20.10 -5.65 -22.96
N MET A 2 -20.11 -5.96 -21.66
CA MET A 2 -19.80 -4.97 -20.63
C MET A 2 -18.28 -4.75 -20.62
N ALA A 3 -17.83 -3.49 -20.65
CA ALA A 3 -16.42 -3.15 -20.51
C ALA A 3 -15.91 -3.78 -19.21
N ALA A 4 -14.80 -4.52 -19.30
CA ALA A 4 -14.12 -5.00 -18.10
C ALA A 4 -13.72 -3.77 -17.28
N THR A 5 -14.34 -3.59 -16.12
CA THR A 5 -14.02 -2.45 -15.26
C THR A 5 -12.58 -2.65 -14.78
N GLU A 6 -11.67 -1.79 -15.24
CA GLU A 6 -10.30 -1.76 -14.74
C GLU A 6 -10.33 -1.64 -13.22
N SER A 7 -9.69 -2.59 -12.55
CA SER A 7 -9.59 -2.63 -11.10
C SER A 7 -8.15 -2.32 -10.70
N GLU A 8 -7.97 -1.49 -9.69
CA GLU A 8 -6.66 -1.01 -9.24
C GLU A 8 -6.67 -0.91 -7.72
N ILE A 9 -5.55 -1.29 -7.13
CA ILE A 9 -5.26 -1.14 -5.72
C ILE A 9 -3.98 -0.33 -5.58
N ILE A 10 -4.04 0.75 -4.81
CA ILE A 10 -2.88 1.58 -4.48
C ILE A 10 -2.76 1.61 -2.97
N TYR A 11 -1.73 0.98 -2.43
CA TYR A 11 -1.40 0.97 -1.01
C TYR A 11 -0.16 1.83 -0.78
N TYR A 12 -0.20 2.64 0.28
CA TYR A 12 0.91 3.48 0.69
C TYR A 12 1.31 3.19 2.12
N TRP A 13 2.62 3.26 2.36
CA TRP A 13 3.25 3.25 3.67
C TRP A 13 4.20 4.43 3.79
N SER A 14 4.12 5.13 4.92
CA SER A 14 5.06 6.16 5.34
C SER A 14 5.56 5.83 6.74
N GLU A 15 6.87 5.68 6.90
CA GLU A 15 7.47 5.50 8.22
C GLU A 15 7.26 6.76 9.07
N ALA A 16 7.28 6.61 10.40
CA ALA A 16 7.08 7.74 11.31
C ALA A 16 8.01 8.93 10.95
N ALA A 17 7.57 10.15 11.30
CA ALA A 17 8.39 11.34 11.14
C ALA A 17 9.61 11.27 12.07
N VAL A 18 10.72 10.74 11.55
CA VAL A 18 11.99 10.58 12.24
C VAL A 18 13.08 11.33 11.48
N PRO A 19 14.16 11.78 12.16
CA PRO A 19 15.31 12.34 11.47
C PRO A 19 15.85 11.35 10.41
N PRO A 20 16.31 11.85 9.25
CA PRO A 20 17.11 11.03 8.34
C PRO A 20 18.28 10.36 9.08
N PRO A 21 18.71 9.15 8.68
CA PRO A 21 18.30 8.37 7.51
C PRO A 21 17.22 7.33 7.82
N HIS A 22 16.43 7.51 8.90
CA HIS A 22 15.57 6.44 9.40
C HIS A 22 14.19 6.39 8.73
N HIS A 23 13.78 7.46 8.05
CA HIS A 23 12.51 7.54 7.35
C HIS A 23 12.58 6.83 5.98
N TYR A 24 11.48 6.22 5.56
CA TYR A 24 11.30 5.69 4.21
C TYR A 24 9.81 5.59 3.90
N GLU A 25 9.48 5.57 2.62
CA GLU A 25 8.11 5.44 2.15
C GLU A 25 8.07 4.44 0.99
N TYR A 26 6.91 3.79 0.81
CA TYR A 26 6.68 3.01 -0.38
C TYR A 26 5.22 2.97 -0.78
N GLU A 27 5.01 2.76 -2.07
CA GLU A 27 3.71 2.61 -2.71
C GLU A 27 3.68 1.27 -3.44
N VAL A 28 2.64 0.48 -3.24
CA VAL A 28 2.38 -0.75 -3.98
C VAL A 28 1.13 -0.55 -4.82
N ARG A 29 1.27 -0.71 -6.14
CA ARG A 29 0.16 -0.75 -7.09
C ARG A 29 -0.06 -2.16 -7.58
N ILE A 30 -1.32 -2.62 -7.58
CA ILE A 30 -1.72 -3.90 -8.16
C ILE A 30 -2.93 -3.67 -9.05
N GLN A 31 -2.77 -3.99 -10.33
CA GLN A 31 -3.83 -3.96 -11.32
C GLN A 31 -4.63 -5.28 -11.28
N GLY A 32 -5.90 -5.22 -11.70
CA GLY A 32 -6.80 -6.38 -11.74
C GLY A 32 -6.35 -7.49 -12.70
N ASP A 33 -5.43 -7.20 -13.61
CA ASP A 33 -4.80 -8.16 -14.51
C ASP A 33 -3.53 -8.82 -13.92
N GLY A 34 -3.18 -8.50 -12.68
CA GLY A 34 -2.02 -9.04 -11.99
C GLY A 34 -0.71 -8.28 -12.22
N ARG A 35 -0.70 -7.19 -13.01
CA ARG A 35 0.48 -6.31 -13.07
C ARG A 35 0.65 -5.57 -11.73
N GLY A 36 1.83 -5.71 -11.14
CA GLY A 36 2.23 -5.06 -9.91
C GLY A 36 3.39 -4.09 -10.11
N GLU A 37 3.45 -3.05 -9.29
CA GLU A 37 4.57 -2.14 -9.19
C GLU A 37 4.78 -1.75 -7.72
N ILE A 38 6.04 -1.70 -7.30
CA ILE A 38 6.42 -1.03 -6.06
C ILE A 38 7.31 0.17 -6.37
N ARG A 39 6.99 1.30 -5.76
CA ARG A 39 7.84 2.49 -5.70
C ARG A 39 8.35 2.65 -4.29
N PHE A 40 9.64 2.90 -4.14
CA PHE A 40 10.30 2.97 -2.85
C PHE A 40 11.16 4.21 -2.77
N TRP A 41 10.96 5.01 -1.72
CA TRP A 41 11.77 6.17 -1.39
C TRP A 41 12.55 5.87 -0.11
N PRO A 42 13.90 5.90 -0.13
CA PRO A 42 14.72 5.56 1.02
C PRO A 42 14.85 6.70 2.06
N ASP A 43 14.14 7.81 1.85
CA ASP A 43 14.06 8.98 2.71
C ASP A 43 12.78 9.77 2.33
N TYR A 44 12.56 10.93 2.91
CA TYR A 44 11.42 11.79 2.57
C TYR A 44 11.40 12.07 1.05
N PRO A 45 10.28 11.81 0.36
CA PRO A 45 10.18 12.10 -1.07
C PRO A 45 10.39 13.58 -1.37
N GLY A 46 11.06 13.85 -2.50
CA GLY A 46 11.41 15.21 -2.94
C GLY A 46 12.92 15.47 -2.93
N GLY A 47 13.33 16.64 -3.43
CA GLY A 47 14.73 17.01 -3.55
C GLY A 47 15.54 16.01 -4.39
N GLU A 48 16.60 15.45 -3.81
CA GLU A 48 17.51 14.48 -4.44
C GLU A 48 17.24 13.02 -4.04
N THR A 49 16.21 12.77 -3.22
CA THR A 49 15.87 11.42 -2.78
C THR A 49 15.48 10.56 -3.99
N PRO A 50 16.18 9.44 -4.27
CA PRO A 50 15.86 8.61 -5.42
C PRO A 50 14.54 7.87 -5.20
N CYS A 51 13.84 7.57 -6.31
CA CYS A 51 12.71 6.65 -6.31
C CYS A 51 13.15 5.35 -7.00
N TRP A 52 13.10 4.23 -6.29
CA TRP A 52 13.33 2.91 -6.88
C TRP A 52 11.99 2.28 -7.26
N GLN A 53 11.83 2.00 -8.54
CA GLN A 53 10.62 1.41 -9.09
C GLN A 53 10.93 -0.01 -9.60
N ILE A 54 10.15 -0.99 -9.15
CA ILE A 54 10.29 -2.40 -9.57
C ILE A 54 8.90 -2.96 -9.92
N SER A 55 8.74 -3.42 -11.15
CA SER A 55 7.53 -4.10 -11.60
C SER A 55 7.58 -5.59 -11.27
N PHE A 56 6.41 -6.18 -11.02
CA PHE A 56 6.24 -7.61 -10.77
C PHE A 56 4.90 -8.10 -11.32
N SER A 57 4.68 -9.41 -11.25
CA SER A 57 3.41 -10.04 -11.62
C SER A 57 2.86 -10.82 -10.44
N VAL A 58 1.55 -10.75 -10.28
CA VAL A 58 0.76 -11.45 -9.28
C VAL A 58 -0.09 -12.49 -9.99
N ALA A 59 -0.20 -13.70 -9.44
CA ALA A 59 -1.07 -14.72 -10.00
C ALA A 59 -2.53 -14.26 -9.98
N ALA A 60 -3.30 -14.64 -11.01
CA ALA A 60 -4.70 -14.22 -11.12
C ALA A 60 -5.53 -14.70 -9.92
N GLU A 61 -5.22 -15.88 -9.39
CA GLU A 61 -5.84 -16.48 -8.22
C GLU A 61 -5.60 -15.63 -6.95
N ASP A 62 -4.40 -15.09 -6.80
CA ASP A 62 -4.02 -14.25 -5.67
C ASP A 62 -4.70 -12.88 -5.74
N VAL A 63 -4.79 -12.27 -6.93
CA VAL A 63 -5.56 -11.04 -7.14
C VAL A 63 -7.03 -11.25 -6.81
N GLN A 64 -7.63 -12.35 -7.29
CA GLN A 64 -9.01 -12.70 -6.96
C GLN A 64 -9.19 -12.97 -5.46
N GLY A 65 -8.21 -13.62 -4.83
CA GLY A 65 -8.13 -13.84 -3.39
C GLY A 65 -8.16 -12.54 -2.61
N LEU A 66 -7.36 -11.55 -3.03
CA LEU A 66 -7.32 -10.23 -2.42
C LEU A 66 -8.65 -9.48 -2.54
N PHE A 67 -9.27 -9.43 -3.73
CA PHE A 67 -10.58 -8.79 -3.87
C PHE A 67 -11.68 -9.50 -3.07
N ARG A 68 -11.61 -10.83 -2.95
CA ARG A 68 -12.53 -11.59 -2.09
C ARG A 68 -12.34 -11.22 -0.63
N LEU A 69 -11.10 -11.12 -0.16
CA LEU A 69 -10.77 -10.67 1.19
C LEU A 69 -11.34 -9.26 1.45
N MET A 70 -11.13 -8.32 0.53
CA MET A 70 -11.66 -6.96 0.62
C MET A 70 -13.19 -6.93 0.75
N ARG A 71 -13.90 -7.72 -0.07
CA ARG A 71 -15.35 -7.88 0.03
C ARG A 71 -15.78 -8.47 1.36
N THR A 72 -15.17 -9.57 1.81
CA THR A 72 -15.49 -10.23 3.07
C THR A 72 -15.23 -9.35 4.29
N ARG A 73 -14.24 -8.45 4.21
CA ARG A 73 -13.93 -7.47 5.26
C ARG A 73 -14.71 -6.16 5.13
N GLY A 74 -15.65 -6.08 4.20
CA GLY A 74 -16.53 -4.93 4.04
C GLY A 74 -15.88 -3.69 3.45
N LEU A 75 -14.76 -3.80 2.74
CA LEU A 75 -14.06 -2.64 2.14
C LEU A 75 -15.01 -1.74 1.36
N PHE A 76 -15.90 -2.33 0.57
CA PHE A 76 -16.83 -1.61 -0.32
C PHE A 76 -18.16 -1.21 0.34
N THR A 77 -18.36 -1.54 1.62
CA THR A 77 -19.61 -1.30 2.36
C THR A 77 -19.41 -0.45 3.60
N THR A 78 -18.21 -0.45 4.17
CA THR A 78 -17.89 0.32 5.38
C THR A 78 -17.69 1.79 5.04
N PRO A 79 -18.32 2.72 5.78
CA PRO A 79 -18.00 4.14 5.70
C PRO A 79 -16.69 4.41 6.44
N TRP A 80 -15.57 4.28 5.73
CA TRP A 80 -14.24 4.58 6.28
C TRP A 80 -14.14 6.05 6.64
N ARG A 81 -13.63 6.32 7.84
CA ARG A 81 -13.46 7.68 8.35
C ARG A 81 -12.13 7.80 9.06
N ALA A 82 -11.56 9.00 9.01
CA ALA A 82 -10.38 9.29 9.80
C ALA A 82 -10.75 9.24 11.30
N ALA A 83 -9.81 8.82 12.14
CA ALA A 83 -9.93 9.01 13.58
C ALA A 83 -10.04 10.51 13.91
N GLU A 84 -10.86 10.86 14.89
CA GLU A 84 -11.02 12.26 15.33
C GLU A 84 -9.73 12.82 15.95
N GLU A 85 -9.01 11.96 16.68
CA GLU A 85 -7.72 12.28 17.29
C GLU A 85 -6.64 11.33 16.74
N PRO A 86 -5.96 11.71 15.65
CA PRO A 86 -4.88 10.89 15.12
C PRO A 86 -3.68 10.91 16.10
N PRO A 87 -3.07 9.74 16.38
CA PRO A 87 -1.89 9.69 17.23
C PRO A 87 -0.74 10.43 16.56
N VAL A 88 0.02 11.19 17.36
CA VAL A 88 1.23 11.88 16.90
C VAL A 88 2.43 10.95 17.06
N GLY A 89 3.20 10.75 15.99
CA GLY A 89 4.51 10.08 16.04
C GLY A 89 4.53 8.59 15.67
N GLY A 90 3.56 8.10 14.90
CA GLY A 90 3.55 6.73 14.35
C GLY A 90 3.76 6.69 12.83
N SER A 91 4.06 5.50 12.30
CA SER A 91 3.95 5.25 10.86
C SER A 91 2.50 5.31 10.41
N SER A 92 2.30 5.56 9.12
CA SER A 92 1.00 5.73 8.50
C SER A 92 0.88 4.82 7.30
N GLU A 93 -0.29 4.21 7.13
CA GLU A 93 -0.60 3.40 5.95
C GLU A 93 -2.03 3.61 5.50
N TRP A 94 -2.24 3.77 4.20
CA TRP A 94 -3.56 3.99 3.61
C TRP A 94 -3.70 3.25 2.29
N ILE A 95 -4.93 3.13 1.80
CA ILE A 95 -5.22 2.43 0.56
C ILE A 95 -6.34 3.12 -0.22
N THR A 96 -6.16 3.17 -1.53
CA THR A 96 -7.20 3.55 -2.49
C THR A 96 -7.48 2.33 -3.36
N VAL A 97 -8.75 1.96 -3.48
CA VAL A 97 -9.18 0.82 -4.31
C VAL A 97 -10.23 1.28 -5.31
N ARG A 98 -9.94 1.07 -6.58
CA ARG A 98 -10.89 1.22 -7.68
C ARG A 98 -11.33 -0.17 -8.12
N ALA A 99 -12.61 -0.49 -7.95
CA ALA A 99 -13.19 -1.77 -8.39
C ALA A 99 -14.71 -1.65 -8.46
N GLU A 100 -15.36 -2.48 -9.29
CA GLU A 100 -16.83 -2.56 -9.36
C GLU A 100 -17.52 -1.20 -9.65
N GLY A 101 -16.84 -0.31 -10.38
CA GLY A 101 -17.33 1.04 -10.68
C GLY A 101 -17.29 2.00 -9.48
N ARG A 102 -16.63 1.63 -8.38
CA ARG A 102 -16.47 2.42 -7.16
C ARG A 102 -15.01 2.78 -6.95
N VAL A 103 -14.79 3.89 -6.26
CA VAL A 103 -13.50 4.26 -5.66
C VAL A 103 -13.71 4.31 -4.16
N VAL A 104 -12.91 3.55 -3.43
CA VAL A 104 -12.89 3.55 -1.96
C VAL A 104 -11.54 4.07 -1.52
N GLU A 105 -11.55 5.10 -0.68
CA GLU A 105 -10.36 5.64 -0.03
C GLU A 105 -10.45 5.36 1.46
N VAL A 106 -9.45 4.68 1.99
CA VAL A 106 -9.34 4.38 3.41
C VAL A 106 -8.30 5.31 4.01
N PRO A 107 -8.64 6.18 4.97
CA PRO A 107 -7.70 7.11 5.59
C PRO A 107 -6.56 6.41 6.33
N ALA A 108 -5.44 7.13 6.47
CA ALA A 108 -4.23 6.60 7.12
C ALA A 108 -4.41 6.28 8.62
N CYS A 109 -5.25 7.05 9.31
CA CYS A 109 -5.58 6.82 10.71
C CYS A 109 -7.04 6.44 10.85
N LEU A 110 -7.29 5.20 11.24
CA LEU A 110 -8.63 4.65 11.44
C LEU A 110 -8.96 4.54 12.92
N PRO A 111 -10.24 4.69 13.29
CA PRO A 111 -10.66 4.44 14.66
C PRO A 111 -10.48 2.94 15.01
N PRO A 112 -10.24 2.57 16.29
CA PRO A 112 -9.86 1.21 16.68
C PRO A 112 -10.79 0.11 16.14
N GLU A 113 -12.10 0.38 16.06
CA GLU A 113 -13.10 -0.57 15.56
C GLU A 113 -12.95 -0.90 14.06
N GLN A 114 -12.24 -0.06 13.29
CA GLN A 114 -11.99 -0.22 11.85
C GLN A 114 -10.59 -0.79 11.54
N GLN A 115 -9.67 -0.78 12.51
CA GLN A 115 -8.26 -1.16 12.31
C GLN A 115 -8.09 -2.66 12.01
N GLU A 116 -8.80 -3.53 12.73
CA GLU A 116 -8.63 -4.98 12.57
C GLU A 116 -8.96 -5.44 11.14
N ALA A 117 -10.07 -4.94 10.58
CA ALA A 117 -10.51 -5.26 9.24
C ALA A 117 -9.47 -4.88 8.18
N MET A 118 -8.83 -3.71 8.33
CA MET A 118 -7.84 -3.20 7.40
C MET A 118 -6.46 -3.85 7.55
N SER A 119 -6.05 -4.20 8.77
CA SER A 119 -4.75 -4.83 9.04
C SER A 119 -4.50 -6.06 8.15
N ARG A 120 -5.54 -6.88 7.93
CA ARG A 120 -5.48 -8.08 7.09
C ARG A 120 -5.38 -7.75 5.60
N ILE A 121 -6.05 -6.69 5.16
CA ILE A 121 -5.96 -6.23 3.76
C ILE A 121 -4.55 -5.69 3.49
N TYR A 122 -3.99 -4.88 4.39
CA TYR A 122 -2.62 -4.36 4.26
C TYR A 122 -1.56 -5.46 4.28
N GLN A 123 -1.70 -6.45 5.17
CA GLN A 123 -0.83 -7.63 5.17
C GLN A 123 -0.91 -8.40 3.86
N ALA A 124 -2.12 -8.59 3.32
CA ALA A 124 -2.31 -9.30 2.05
C ALA A 124 -1.67 -8.54 0.88
N VAL A 125 -1.87 -7.22 0.74
CA VAL A 125 -1.25 -6.43 -0.33
C VAL A 125 0.28 -6.52 -0.28
N ARG A 126 0.88 -6.32 0.90
CA ARG A 126 2.33 -6.43 1.08
C ARG A 126 2.86 -7.84 0.78
N GLY A 127 2.09 -8.87 1.14
CA GLY A 127 2.42 -10.27 0.88
C GLY A 127 2.44 -10.65 -0.59
N LEU A 128 1.78 -9.87 -1.47
CA LEU A 128 1.81 -10.08 -2.92
C LEU A 128 3.07 -9.53 -3.60
N VAL A 129 3.82 -8.67 -2.91
CA VAL A 129 5.13 -8.22 -3.40
C VAL A 129 6.15 -9.35 -3.15
N PRO A 130 6.83 -9.86 -4.20
CA PRO A 130 7.82 -10.93 -4.05
C PRO A 130 8.91 -10.62 -3.01
N VAL A 131 9.27 -11.61 -2.19
CA VAL A 131 10.31 -11.50 -1.14
C VAL A 131 11.67 -11.03 -1.69
N ALA A 132 12.01 -11.44 -2.92
CA ALA A 132 13.24 -11.00 -3.58
C ALA A 132 13.26 -9.49 -3.85
N ILE A 133 12.12 -8.89 -4.14
CA ILE A 133 11.99 -7.44 -4.34
C ILE A 133 12.17 -6.71 -3.01
N TRP A 134 11.53 -7.16 -1.93
CA TRP A 134 11.75 -6.60 -0.60
C TRP A 134 13.22 -6.65 -0.18
N THR A 135 13.87 -7.80 -0.41
CA THR A 135 15.27 -8.02 -0.08
C THR A 135 16.18 -7.05 -0.83
N GLU A 136 15.93 -6.85 -2.12
CA GLU A 136 16.68 -5.91 -2.96
C GLU A 136 16.46 -4.45 -2.51
N LEU A 137 15.21 -4.04 -2.27
CA LEU A 137 14.90 -2.69 -1.80
C LEU A 137 15.54 -2.39 -0.43
N GLU A 138 15.50 -3.35 0.49
CA GLU A 138 16.12 -3.21 1.81
C GLU A 138 17.65 -3.15 1.70
N LYS A 139 18.25 -3.95 0.81
CA LYS A 139 19.68 -3.87 0.51
C LYS A 139 20.06 -2.50 -0.05
N ARG A 140 19.31 -1.97 -1.02
CA ARG A 140 19.54 -0.62 -1.56
C ARG A 140 19.40 0.45 -0.49
N ARG A 141 18.38 0.35 0.38
CA ARG A 141 18.18 1.28 1.49
C ARG A 141 19.34 1.28 2.48
N ARG A 142 19.86 0.10 2.85
CA ARG A 142 21.04 0.00 3.72
C ARG A 142 22.29 0.62 3.11
N ALA A 143 22.42 0.60 1.78
CA ALA A 143 23.54 1.21 1.07
C ALA A 143 23.33 2.71 0.79
N TYR A 144 22.10 3.22 0.91
CA TYR A 144 21.78 4.61 0.70
C TYR A 144 22.40 5.47 1.80
N THR A 145 23.29 6.36 1.39
CA THR A 145 23.89 7.38 2.25
C THR A 145 23.49 8.72 1.68
N ARG A 146 22.83 9.56 2.50
CA ARG A 146 22.53 10.94 2.15
C ARG A 146 23.80 11.76 2.36
N PHE A 147 24.30 12.39 1.30
CA PHE A 147 25.46 13.29 1.35
C PHE A 147 25.06 14.67 1.90
#